data_AF-A0A538PLE9-F1
#
_entry.id   AF-A0A538PLE9-F1
#
_cell.length_a   1.000
_cell.length_b   1.000
_cell.length_c   1.000
_cell.angle_alpha   90.00
_cell.angle_beta   90.00
_cell.angle_gamma   90.00
#
_symmetry.space_group_name_H-M   'P 1'
#
loop_
_entity.id
_entity.type
_entity.pdbx_description
1 polymer ?
#
loop_
_entity_poly.entity_id
_entity_poly.type
_entity_poly.pdbx_seq_one_letter_code
_entity_poly.pdbx_strand_id
1 'polypeptide(L)'
;MTFRVTEQQILTGRLHASAQVPDADSLATLPPYIDAFLAHLRLLVGVPFHNLVPDARLLPAESIRFFYLDRSWTDRLVDGAIAVGQIGTRELAHAQAHLPGVQKLVDDSESLVRDLQRRRITDYVQAKTAPGRPRVVADAVTGFLLRSGLVSGWPHMEVRAFRARAPLTLLRLERLSPGVMIALFRGVPDRVELEEPHHGVQFGVDGDSPAYRVFLRSNTGEQVPSREHPGTRDVPLRAGGKNVVHVSALRDRLHRAAGTIRQTGPAAFAISVLNPPFQQPFQGAGAAPPPVKVSVAGRVLDDALFTRLRLTIGGSHG
;
A
#
# COMPACT_ATOMS: atom_id res chain seq x y z
N MET A 1 12.33 -23.00 -10.76
CA MET A 1 13.63 -23.62 -11.09
C MET A 1 14.62 -23.17 -10.03
N THR A 2 15.10 -24.10 -9.23
CA THR A 2 15.79 -23.86 -7.95
C THR A 2 17.29 -23.79 -8.21
N PHE A 3 17.91 -22.61 -8.06
CA PHE A 3 19.37 -22.51 -8.06
C PHE A 3 19.88 -22.84 -6.66
N ARG A 4 20.44 -24.04 -6.48
CA ARG A 4 21.28 -24.38 -5.34
C ARG A 4 22.73 -24.31 -5.81
N VAL A 5 23.43 -23.24 -5.42
CA VAL A 5 24.90 -23.25 -5.44
C VAL A 5 25.33 -23.72 -4.05
N THR A 6 25.96 -24.88 -4.00
CA THR A 6 26.37 -25.53 -2.74
C THR A 6 27.62 -24.84 -2.19
N GLU A 7 27.62 -24.44 -0.91
CA GLU A 7 28.74 -23.72 -0.24
C GLU A 7 30.11 -24.36 -0.47
N GLN A 8 30.17 -25.70 -0.56
CA GLN A 8 31.41 -26.44 -0.78
C GLN A 8 32.06 -26.17 -2.14
N GLN A 9 31.27 -25.93 -3.20
CA GLN A 9 31.81 -25.65 -4.54
C GLN A 9 32.42 -24.24 -4.63
N ILE A 10 31.89 -23.29 -3.87
CA ILE A 10 32.43 -21.94 -3.75
C ILE A 10 33.74 -21.95 -2.93
N LEU A 11 33.78 -22.77 -1.87
CA LEU A 11 34.97 -22.86 -1.01
C LEU A 11 36.17 -23.49 -1.73
N THR A 12 35.97 -24.58 -2.47
CA THR A 12 37.06 -25.26 -3.20
C THR A 12 37.60 -24.41 -4.35
N GLY A 13 36.74 -23.65 -5.04
CA GLY A 13 37.19 -22.69 -6.06
C GLY A 13 38.07 -21.56 -5.51
N ARG A 14 37.89 -21.20 -4.22
CA ARG A 14 38.69 -20.16 -3.55
C ARG A 14 40.06 -20.64 -3.07
N LEU A 15 40.21 -21.94 -2.79
CA LEU A 15 41.48 -22.52 -2.30
C LEU A 15 42.51 -22.78 -3.41
N HIS A 16 42.08 -22.94 -4.66
CA HIS A 16 42.94 -23.28 -5.79
C HIS A 16 43.32 -22.10 -6.71
N ALA A 17 42.75 -20.91 -6.48
CA ALA A 17 43.13 -19.71 -7.22
C ALA A 17 44.28 -18.98 -6.51
N SER A 18 45.52 -19.22 -6.94
CA SER A 18 46.72 -18.51 -6.44
C SER A 18 46.83 -17.06 -6.92
N ALA A 19 45.89 -16.59 -7.74
CA ALA A 19 45.78 -15.17 -8.06
C ALA A 19 45.05 -14.48 -6.92
N GLN A 20 45.77 -13.68 -6.12
CA GLN A 20 45.12 -12.60 -5.39
C GLN A 20 44.32 -11.80 -6.41
N VAL A 21 43.01 -11.69 -6.20
CA VAL A 21 42.19 -10.73 -6.93
C VAL A 21 42.93 -9.39 -6.83
N PRO A 22 43.26 -8.72 -7.96
CA PRO A 22 43.91 -7.41 -7.91
C PRO A 22 43.08 -6.55 -6.99
N ASP A 23 43.71 -5.88 -6.00
CA ASP A 23 43.04 -5.15 -4.90
C ASP A 23 41.70 -4.61 -5.38
N ALA A 24 40.65 -5.39 -5.09
CA ALA A 24 39.36 -5.21 -5.74
C ALA A 24 38.87 -3.83 -5.34
N ASP A 25 38.79 -2.89 -6.29
CA ASP A 25 38.19 -1.56 -6.17
C ASP A 25 37.76 -1.23 -4.74
N SER A 26 38.78 -0.98 -3.92
CA SER A 26 38.77 -0.45 -2.57
C SER A 26 37.54 -0.73 -1.69
N LEU A 27 37.06 -1.97 -1.45
CA LEU A 27 36.00 -2.21 -0.45
C LEU A 27 34.72 -1.33 -0.61
N ALA A 28 34.56 -0.68 -1.76
CA ALA A 28 33.66 0.46 -1.97
C ALA A 28 32.35 0.04 -2.63
N THR A 29 32.29 -1.19 -3.12
CA THR A 29 31.09 -1.75 -3.73
C THR A 29 30.62 -2.92 -2.88
N LEU A 30 29.70 -2.62 -1.96
CA LEU A 30 28.94 -3.63 -1.24
C LEU A 30 28.36 -4.62 -2.28
N PRO A 31 28.52 -5.95 -2.11
CA PRO A 31 27.97 -6.90 -3.08
C PRO A 31 26.47 -6.64 -3.33
N PRO A 32 25.99 -6.73 -4.58
CA PRO A 32 24.63 -6.30 -4.92
C PRO A 32 23.53 -6.97 -4.09
N TYR A 33 23.73 -8.23 -3.71
CA TYR A 33 22.79 -8.97 -2.88
C TYR A 33 22.76 -8.48 -1.41
N ILE A 34 23.90 -8.04 -0.86
CA ILE A 34 23.97 -7.46 0.49
C ILE A 34 23.32 -6.07 0.48
N ASP A 35 23.62 -5.26 -0.52
CA ASP A 35 22.98 -3.94 -0.69
C ASP A 35 21.46 -4.04 -0.78
N ALA A 36 20.96 -4.95 -1.61
CA ALA A 36 19.54 -5.24 -1.68
C ALA A 36 19.01 -5.72 -0.31
N PHE A 37 19.69 -6.65 0.36
CA PHE A 37 19.29 -7.15 1.68
C PHE A 37 19.20 -6.03 2.73
N LEU A 38 20.21 -5.15 2.81
CA LEU A 38 20.21 -4.02 3.75
C LEU A 38 19.10 -3.02 3.44
N ALA A 39 18.82 -2.76 2.15
CA ALA A 39 17.70 -1.92 1.74
C ALA A 39 16.33 -2.51 2.12
N HIS A 40 16.16 -3.84 1.99
CA HIS A 40 14.97 -4.54 2.47
C HIS A 40 14.82 -4.41 3.99
N LEU A 41 15.91 -4.66 4.73
CA LEU A 41 15.92 -4.59 6.20
C LEU A 41 15.58 -3.18 6.70
N ARG A 42 16.11 -2.14 6.06
CA ARG A 42 15.84 -0.74 6.41
C ARG A 42 14.38 -0.34 6.21
N LEU A 43 13.68 -0.97 5.25
CA LEU A 43 12.24 -0.84 5.06
C LEU A 43 11.43 -1.84 5.91
N LEU A 44 12.07 -2.46 6.90
CA LEU A 44 11.51 -3.44 7.84
C LEU A 44 11.00 -4.73 7.17
N VAL A 45 11.43 -5.02 5.94
CA VAL A 45 11.05 -6.24 5.23
C VAL A 45 11.75 -7.42 5.90
N GLY A 46 10.99 -8.50 6.16
CA GLY A 46 11.48 -9.66 6.88
C GLY A 46 11.51 -9.49 8.40
N VAL A 47 11.18 -8.31 8.93
CA VAL A 47 11.01 -8.11 10.38
C VAL A 47 9.68 -8.74 10.82
N PRO A 48 9.69 -9.66 11.81
CA PRO A 48 8.48 -10.30 12.30
C PRO A 48 7.43 -9.30 12.80
N PHE A 49 6.14 -9.60 12.56
CA PHE A 49 5.04 -8.70 12.93
C PHE A 49 5.02 -8.34 14.43
N HIS A 50 5.34 -9.28 15.33
CA HIS A 50 5.39 -9.03 16.76
C HIS A 50 6.46 -8.00 17.17
N ASN A 51 7.51 -7.82 16.35
CA ASN A 51 8.53 -6.79 16.55
C ASN A 51 8.08 -5.41 16.03
N LEU A 52 7.09 -5.37 15.14
CA LEU A 52 6.52 -4.14 14.60
C LEU A 52 5.37 -3.61 15.47
N VAL A 53 4.56 -4.52 16.01
CA VAL A 53 3.42 -4.20 16.87
C VAL A 53 3.52 -5.05 18.15
N PRO A 54 4.17 -4.52 19.20
CA PRO A 54 4.40 -5.27 20.43
C PRO A 54 3.11 -5.64 21.20
N ASP A 55 2.07 -4.82 21.09
CA ASP A 55 0.78 -5.02 21.78
C ASP A 55 -0.37 -4.91 20.78
N ALA A 56 -1.27 -5.90 20.80
CA ALA A 56 -2.47 -5.94 19.96
C ALA A 56 -3.40 -4.72 20.14
N ARG A 57 -3.36 -4.07 21.31
CA ARG A 57 -4.14 -2.85 21.59
C ARG A 57 -3.65 -1.63 20.81
N LEU A 58 -2.41 -1.65 20.32
CA LEU A 58 -1.87 -0.59 19.46
C LEU A 58 -2.51 -0.64 18.06
N LEU A 59 -3.00 -1.81 17.64
CA LEU A 59 -3.69 -2.01 16.37
C LEU A 59 -5.03 -2.77 16.57
N PRO A 60 -6.07 -2.09 17.09
CA PRO A 60 -7.42 -2.65 17.24
C PRO A 60 -8.01 -3.14 15.90
N ALA A 61 -9.05 -3.97 15.97
CA ALA A 61 -9.79 -4.39 14.78
C ALA A 61 -10.45 -3.18 14.08
N GLU A 62 -10.51 -3.24 12.75
CA GLU A 62 -11.02 -2.15 11.90
C GLU A 62 -10.38 -0.78 12.20
N SER A 63 -9.04 -0.76 12.28
CA SER A 63 -8.30 0.46 12.55
C SER A 63 -7.10 0.65 11.63
N ILE A 64 -6.76 1.91 11.40
CA ILE A 64 -5.57 2.35 10.69
C ILE A 64 -4.73 3.24 11.62
N ARG A 65 -3.42 3.02 11.66
CA ARG A 65 -2.48 3.80 12.48
C ARG A 65 -1.39 4.35 11.58
N PHE A 66 -1.34 5.67 11.46
CA PHE A 66 -0.27 6.39 10.77
C PHE A 66 0.91 6.60 11.72
N PHE A 67 2.13 6.50 11.20
CA PHE A 67 3.35 6.66 11.99
C PHE A 67 4.50 7.25 11.16
N TYR A 68 5.50 7.76 11.87
CA TYR A 68 6.79 8.15 11.31
C TYR A 68 7.78 7.02 11.54
N LEU A 69 8.59 6.71 10.52
CA LEU A 69 9.70 5.79 10.65
C LEU A 69 10.95 6.56 11.04
N ASP A 70 11.47 6.29 12.24
CA ASP A 70 12.71 6.90 12.70
C ASP A 70 13.89 6.30 11.92
N ARG A 71 14.54 7.16 11.12
CA ARG A 71 15.70 6.77 10.31
C ARG A 71 16.86 6.33 11.17
N SER A 72 17.10 6.98 12.31
CA SER A 72 18.19 6.63 13.20
C SER A 72 18.05 5.20 13.73
N TRP A 73 16.83 4.75 14.01
CA TRP A 73 16.58 3.38 14.46
C TRP A 73 16.79 2.36 13.34
N THR A 74 16.29 2.65 12.14
CA THR A 74 16.51 1.75 10.99
C THR A 74 17.97 1.70 10.56
N ASP A 75 18.71 2.79 10.74
CA ASP A 75 20.16 2.83 10.47
C ASP A 75 20.90 1.99 11.51
N ARG A 76 20.55 2.11 12.80
CA ARG A 76 21.09 1.22 13.85
C ARG A 76 20.77 -0.26 13.61
N LEU A 77 19.59 -0.57 13.05
CA LEU A 77 19.24 -1.95 12.66
C LEU A 77 20.16 -2.47 11.54
N VAL A 78 20.44 -1.64 10.53
CA VAL A 78 21.40 -1.96 9.46
C VAL A 78 22.81 -2.11 10.01
N ASP A 79 23.25 -1.18 10.87
CA ASP A 79 24.56 -1.21 11.52
C ASP A 79 24.74 -2.51 12.32
N GLY A 80 23.70 -2.94 13.04
CA GLY A 80 23.68 -4.20 13.80
C GLY A 80 23.79 -5.44 12.91
N ALA A 81 23.15 -5.44 11.73
CA ALA A 81 23.28 -6.53 10.77
C ALA A 81 24.72 -6.64 10.21
N ILE A 82 25.38 -5.50 9.97
CA ILE A 82 26.78 -5.46 9.54
C ILE A 82 27.72 -5.89 10.69
N ALA A 83 27.38 -5.55 11.93
CA ALA A 83 28.18 -5.87 13.11
C ALA A 83 28.34 -7.38 13.37
N VAL A 84 27.42 -8.23 12.88
CA VAL A 84 27.54 -9.70 12.99
C VAL A 84 28.84 -10.22 12.36
N GLY A 85 29.36 -9.55 11.33
CA GLY A 85 30.63 -9.90 10.69
C GLY A 85 31.88 -9.31 11.38
N GLN A 86 31.70 -8.48 12.41
CA GLN A 86 32.80 -7.78 13.09
C GLN A 86 33.24 -8.57 14.32
N ILE A 87 34.29 -9.37 14.17
CA ILE A 87 34.80 -10.22 15.26
C ILE A 87 35.91 -9.51 16.06
N GLY A 88 36.63 -8.55 15.44
CA GLY A 88 37.77 -7.87 16.03
C GLY A 88 37.75 -6.34 15.91
N THR A 89 38.72 -5.70 16.58
CA THR A 89 38.87 -4.24 16.59
C THR A 89 39.25 -3.67 15.23
N ARG A 90 39.99 -4.43 14.40
CA ARG A 90 40.33 -4.06 13.03
C ARG A 90 39.09 -3.98 12.15
N GLU A 91 38.25 -5.01 12.20
CA GLU A 91 37.01 -5.09 11.42
C GLU A 91 36.02 -4.00 11.85
N LEU A 92 35.96 -3.71 13.16
CA LEU A 92 35.15 -2.61 13.69
C LEU A 92 35.63 -1.24 13.18
N ALA A 93 36.93 -0.96 13.24
CA ALA A 93 37.50 0.30 12.74
C ALA A 93 37.27 0.44 11.23
N HIS A 94 37.40 -0.66 10.49
CA HIS A 94 37.10 -0.70 9.07
C HIS A 94 35.63 -0.41 8.79
N ALA A 95 34.70 -1.10 9.45
CA ALA A 95 33.27 -0.86 9.30
C ALA A 95 32.89 0.58 9.65
N GLN A 96 33.44 1.14 10.73
CA GLN A 96 33.21 2.53 11.14
C GLN A 96 33.63 3.54 10.08
N ALA A 97 34.76 3.30 9.40
CA ALA A 97 35.23 4.17 8.32
C ALA A 97 34.31 4.14 7.08
N HIS A 98 33.67 3.00 6.80
CA HIS A 98 32.86 2.79 5.58
C HIS A 98 31.34 2.91 5.78
N LEU A 99 30.87 2.95 7.02
CA LEU A 99 29.45 3.04 7.41
C LEU A 99 28.68 4.18 6.70
N PRO A 100 29.19 5.43 6.64
CA PRO A 100 28.50 6.51 5.94
C PRO A 100 28.32 6.26 4.44
N GLY A 101 29.29 5.58 3.81
CA GLY A 101 29.21 5.19 2.40
C GLY A 101 28.14 4.12 2.18
N VAL A 102 28.08 3.12 3.08
CA VAL A 102 27.05 2.08 3.05
C VAL A 102 25.66 2.66 3.24
N GLN A 103 25.46 3.57 4.20
CA GLN A 103 24.16 4.21 4.44
C GLN A 103 23.65 4.94 3.19
N LYS A 104 24.54 5.70 2.52
CA LYS A 104 24.22 6.38 1.26
C LYS A 104 23.86 5.39 0.14
N LEU A 105 24.61 4.29 0.03
CA LEU A 105 24.31 3.23 -0.94
C LEU A 105 22.92 2.63 -0.69
N VAL A 106 22.56 2.41 0.58
CA VAL A 106 21.27 1.86 1.00
C VAL A 106 20.14 2.87 0.77
N ASP A 107 20.34 4.17 1.06
CA ASP A 107 19.39 5.26 0.75
C ASP A 107 18.98 5.23 -0.72
N ASP A 108 19.98 5.13 -1.60
CA ASP A 108 19.76 5.03 -3.03
C ASP A 108 19.04 3.73 -3.37
N SER A 109 19.32 2.61 -2.72
CA SER A 109 18.70 1.31 -3.03
C SER A 109 17.23 1.18 -2.59
N GLU A 110 16.77 1.96 -1.60
CA GLU A 110 15.41 1.86 -1.03
C GLU A 110 14.27 1.93 -2.05
N SER A 111 14.33 2.86 -3.02
CA SER A 111 13.23 2.99 -3.99
C SER A 111 13.15 1.83 -4.97
N LEU A 112 14.20 0.99 -5.09
CA LEU A 112 14.18 -0.21 -5.94
C LEU A 112 13.53 -1.40 -5.24
N VAL A 113 13.48 -1.42 -3.90
CA VAL A 113 13.02 -2.57 -3.12
C VAL A 113 11.63 -3.02 -3.57
N ARG A 114 10.71 -2.06 -3.78
CA ARG A 114 9.36 -2.36 -4.25
C ARG A 114 9.33 -2.99 -5.64
N ASP A 115 10.09 -2.43 -6.58
CA ASP A 115 10.10 -2.92 -7.96
C ASP A 115 10.81 -4.28 -8.07
N LEU A 116 11.80 -4.54 -7.21
CA LEU A 116 12.39 -5.87 -7.01
C LEU A 116 11.37 -6.88 -6.49
N GLN A 117 10.62 -6.55 -5.44
CA GLN A 117 9.58 -7.43 -4.88
C GLN A 117 8.49 -7.75 -5.90
N ARG A 118 8.13 -6.79 -6.76
CA ARG A 118 7.16 -6.96 -7.85
C ARG A 118 7.74 -7.62 -9.10
N ARG A 119 9.02 -8.03 -9.09
CA ARG A 119 9.73 -8.60 -10.25
C ARG A 119 9.65 -7.72 -11.51
N ARG A 120 9.61 -6.40 -11.33
CA ARG A 120 9.67 -5.41 -12.42
C ARG A 120 11.11 -5.15 -12.86
N ILE A 121 12.06 -5.40 -11.96
CA ILE A 121 13.49 -5.32 -12.22
C ILE A 121 14.04 -6.73 -12.29
N THR A 122 14.69 -7.05 -13.42
CA THR A 122 15.38 -8.33 -13.62
C THR A 122 16.86 -8.24 -13.26
N ASP A 123 17.50 -7.10 -13.52
CA ASP A 123 18.89 -6.82 -13.17
C ASP A 123 18.98 -5.62 -12.22
N TYR A 124 19.30 -5.90 -10.96
CA TYR A 124 19.40 -4.91 -9.90
C TYR A 124 20.53 -3.91 -10.12
N VAL A 125 21.68 -4.35 -10.64
CA VAL A 125 22.87 -3.52 -10.79
C VAL A 125 22.61 -2.46 -11.87
N GLN A 126 21.99 -2.88 -12.98
CA GLN A 126 21.59 -1.96 -14.05
C GLN A 126 20.55 -0.96 -13.57
N ALA A 127 19.51 -1.42 -12.85
CA ALA A 127 18.48 -0.53 -12.32
C ALA A 127 19.04 0.51 -11.34
N LYS A 128 20.04 0.14 -10.53
CA LYS A 128 20.70 1.06 -9.60
C LYS A 128 21.52 2.15 -10.31
N THR A 129 22.15 1.80 -11.43
CA THR A 129 23.11 2.67 -12.15
C THR A 129 22.44 3.48 -13.26
N ALA A 130 21.12 3.35 -13.44
CA ALA A 130 20.39 4.01 -14.51
C ALA A 130 20.48 5.55 -14.43
N PRO A 131 20.82 6.23 -15.54
CA PRO A 131 20.92 7.68 -15.58
C PRO A 131 19.54 8.36 -15.41
N GLY A 132 19.51 9.52 -14.75
CA GLY A 132 18.29 10.30 -14.52
C GLY A 132 17.53 9.93 -13.23
N ARG A 133 18.11 9.10 -12.37
CA ARG A 133 17.53 8.77 -11.08
C ARG A 133 17.45 10.01 -10.18
N PRO A 134 16.29 10.32 -9.57
CA PRO A 134 16.22 11.40 -8.58
C PRO A 134 17.17 11.06 -7.44
N ARG A 135 18.17 11.92 -7.22
CA ARG A 135 19.07 11.76 -6.08
C ARG A 135 18.23 11.84 -4.81
N VAL A 136 18.34 10.82 -3.97
CA VAL A 136 17.54 10.71 -2.76
C VAL A 136 17.93 11.83 -1.80
N VAL A 137 17.00 12.75 -1.58
CA VAL A 137 17.09 13.70 -0.46
C VAL A 137 16.62 12.96 0.78
N ALA A 138 17.24 13.24 1.94
CA ALA A 138 16.87 12.68 3.23
C ALA A 138 15.47 13.16 3.65
N ASP A 139 14.46 12.59 3.03
CA ASP A 139 13.07 12.82 3.37
C ASP A 139 12.64 11.90 4.52
N ALA A 140 11.80 12.45 5.39
CA ALA A 140 11.12 11.66 6.41
C ALA A 140 10.37 10.50 5.75
N VAL A 141 10.48 9.30 6.30
CA VAL A 141 9.64 8.17 5.89
C VAL A 141 8.46 8.08 6.81
N THR A 142 7.28 7.99 6.22
CA THR A 142 6.03 7.80 6.96
C THR A 142 5.35 6.53 6.49
N GLY A 143 4.38 6.05 7.24
CA GLY A 143 3.66 4.86 6.87
C GLY A 143 2.37 4.71 7.62
N PHE A 144 1.68 3.60 7.33
CA PHE A 144 0.57 3.16 8.15
C PHE A 144 0.57 1.65 8.33
N LEU A 145 -0.06 1.24 9.43
CA LEU A 145 -0.52 -0.12 9.67
C LEU A 145 -2.04 -0.12 9.61
N LEU A 146 -2.59 -1.01 8.79
CA LEU A 146 -4.03 -1.20 8.64
C LEU A 146 -4.38 -2.60 9.13
N ARG A 147 -5.30 -2.69 10.09
CA ARG A 147 -5.95 -3.94 10.47
C ARG A 147 -7.43 -3.86 10.12
N SER A 148 -7.85 -4.60 9.09
CA SER A 148 -9.23 -4.60 8.61
C SER A 148 -9.56 -5.87 7.84
N GLY A 149 -10.84 -6.28 7.89
CA GLY A 149 -11.41 -7.30 7.01
C GLY A 149 -11.22 -6.97 5.53
N LEU A 150 -11.13 -5.69 5.16
CA LEU A 150 -10.85 -5.25 3.79
C LEU A 150 -9.53 -5.81 3.25
N VAL A 151 -8.49 -5.90 4.09
CA VAL A 151 -7.19 -6.47 3.69
C VAL A 151 -7.32 -7.95 3.32
N SER A 152 -8.26 -8.65 3.94
CA SER A 152 -8.52 -10.05 3.64
C SER A 152 -9.38 -10.25 2.39
N GLY A 153 -10.37 -9.37 2.18
CA GLY A 153 -11.23 -9.37 1.00
C GLY A 153 -10.50 -8.95 -0.27
N TRP A 154 -9.58 -7.99 -0.16
CA TRP A 154 -8.82 -7.45 -1.30
C TRP A 154 -7.31 -7.45 -1.02
N PRO A 155 -6.63 -8.60 -1.16
CA PRO A 155 -5.18 -8.71 -0.92
C PRO A 155 -4.31 -7.84 -1.84
N HIS A 156 -4.82 -7.50 -3.03
CA HIS A 156 -4.11 -6.72 -4.05
C HIS A 156 -4.52 -5.24 -4.07
N MET A 157 -5.13 -4.74 -2.99
CA MET A 157 -5.60 -3.35 -2.86
C MET A 157 -4.48 -2.37 -3.19
N GLU A 158 -4.81 -1.31 -3.92
CA GLU A 158 -3.87 -0.25 -4.24
C GLU A 158 -3.84 0.79 -3.13
N VAL A 159 -2.65 1.37 -2.94
CA VAL A 159 -2.42 2.41 -1.95
C VAL A 159 -1.63 3.52 -2.62
N ARG A 160 -2.15 4.74 -2.54
CA ARG A 160 -1.54 5.94 -3.10
C ARG A 160 -1.44 7.01 -2.03
N ALA A 161 -0.37 7.76 -2.04
CA ALA A 161 -0.13 8.84 -1.09
C ALA A 161 0.24 10.11 -1.85
N PHE A 162 -0.22 11.25 -1.37
CA PHE A 162 -0.04 12.54 -2.01
C PHE A 162 0.37 13.59 -0.99
N ARG A 163 1.25 14.49 -1.41
CA ARG A 163 1.52 15.77 -0.75
C ARG A 163 1.07 16.88 -1.68
N ALA A 164 0.12 17.70 -1.22
CA ALA A 164 -0.70 18.59 -2.03
C ALA A 164 -1.35 17.87 -3.24
N ARG A 165 -0.64 17.80 -4.37
CA ARG A 165 -1.06 17.08 -5.59
C ARG A 165 0.03 16.17 -6.18
N ALA A 166 1.23 16.20 -5.62
CA ALA A 166 2.33 15.36 -6.09
C ALA A 166 2.23 13.97 -5.43
N PRO A 167 2.28 12.88 -6.22
CA PRO A 167 2.31 11.53 -5.66
C PRO A 167 3.63 11.29 -4.92
N LEU A 168 3.56 10.69 -3.75
CA LEU A 168 4.72 10.24 -2.98
C LEU A 168 5.17 8.85 -3.44
N THR A 169 6.48 8.60 -3.35
CA THR A 169 7.04 7.29 -3.67
C THR A 169 6.65 6.28 -2.59
N LEU A 170 5.91 5.24 -2.99
CA LEU A 170 5.59 4.10 -2.13
C LEU A 170 6.81 3.17 -2.04
N LEU A 171 7.43 3.08 -0.88
CA LEU A 171 8.63 2.29 -0.61
C LEU A 171 8.31 0.84 -0.27
N ARG A 172 7.23 0.61 0.49
CA ARG A 172 6.78 -0.74 0.88
C ARG A 172 5.27 -0.81 0.87
N LEU A 173 4.71 -1.91 0.36
CA LEU A 173 3.31 -2.28 0.53
C LEU A 173 3.27 -3.79 0.66
N GLU A 174 2.89 -4.29 1.81
CA GLU A 174 2.95 -5.71 2.11
C GLU A 174 1.82 -6.09 3.07
N ARG A 175 1.27 -7.28 2.87
CA ARG A 175 0.31 -7.89 3.78
C ARG A 175 1.09 -8.73 4.80
N LEU A 176 1.13 -8.28 6.05
CA LEU A 176 1.85 -8.94 7.15
C LEU A 176 1.08 -10.14 7.71
N SER A 177 -0.25 -10.09 7.63
CA SER A 177 -1.15 -11.21 7.99
C SER A 177 -2.46 -11.09 7.20
N PRO A 178 -3.37 -12.09 7.24
CA PRO A 178 -4.58 -12.04 6.44
C PRO A 178 -5.41 -10.75 6.58
N GLY A 179 -5.45 -10.14 7.77
CA GLY A 179 -6.17 -8.89 8.01
C GLY A 179 -5.27 -7.68 8.27
N VAL A 180 -3.95 -7.78 8.11
CA VAL A 180 -3.00 -6.70 8.44
C VAL A 180 -2.10 -6.35 7.26
N MET A 181 -2.03 -5.07 6.96
CA MET A 181 -1.21 -4.50 5.89
C MET A 181 -0.31 -3.38 6.43
N ILE A 182 0.89 -3.27 5.89
CA ILE A 182 1.81 -2.16 6.09
C ILE A 182 2.06 -1.43 4.78
N ALA A 183 2.10 -0.10 4.84
CA ALA A 183 2.60 0.74 3.75
C ALA A 183 3.62 1.76 4.27
N LEU A 184 4.69 1.99 3.51
CA LEU A 184 5.71 3.00 3.78
C LEU A 184 5.88 3.92 2.57
N PHE A 185 5.95 5.22 2.81
CA PHE A 185 6.09 6.27 1.80
C PHE A 185 7.33 7.12 2.07
N ARG A 186 7.97 7.58 0.99
CA ARG A 186 8.99 8.62 1.06
C ARG A 186 8.31 9.98 1.14
N GLY A 187 8.42 10.65 2.28
CA GLY A 187 7.77 11.92 2.58
C GLY A 187 6.58 11.78 3.55
N VAL A 188 6.04 12.93 3.96
CA VAL A 188 4.83 13.03 4.79
C VAL A 188 3.64 13.34 3.87
N PRO A 189 2.64 12.45 3.78
CA PRO A 189 1.44 12.67 2.98
C PRO A 189 0.45 13.59 3.67
N ASP A 190 -0.24 14.42 2.88
CA ASP A 190 -1.44 15.16 3.31
C ASP A 190 -2.71 14.32 3.07
N ARG A 191 -2.62 13.37 2.13
CA ARG A 191 -3.70 12.48 1.72
C ARG A 191 -3.17 11.09 1.40
N VAL A 192 -3.83 10.05 1.93
CA VAL A 192 -3.59 8.65 1.57
C VAL A 192 -4.90 8.05 1.05
N GLU A 193 -4.86 7.37 -0.08
CA GLU A 193 -6.01 6.75 -0.71
C GLU A 193 -5.79 5.24 -0.76
N LEU A 194 -6.76 4.48 -0.24
CA LEU A 194 -6.84 3.04 -0.43
C LEU A 194 -7.91 2.75 -1.48
N GLU A 195 -7.54 1.97 -2.49
CA GLU A 195 -8.37 1.76 -3.67
C GLU A 195 -8.52 0.27 -3.96
N GLU A 196 -9.75 -0.17 -4.20
CA GLU A 196 -10.02 -1.54 -4.64
C GLU A 196 -9.17 -1.89 -5.88
N PRO A 197 -8.64 -3.13 -5.99
CA PRO A 197 -7.87 -3.53 -7.15
C PRO A 197 -8.64 -3.31 -8.45
N HIS A 198 -7.94 -2.87 -9.49
CA HIS A 198 -8.52 -2.63 -10.82
C HIS A 198 -8.71 -3.96 -11.58
N HIS A 199 -9.60 -4.82 -11.09
CA HIS A 199 -9.94 -6.09 -11.75
C HIS A 199 -11.24 -5.92 -12.55
N GLY A 200 -11.10 -5.40 -13.77
CA GLY A 200 -12.17 -5.37 -14.78
C GLY A 200 -13.21 -4.25 -14.60
N VAL A 201 -14.02 -4.08 -15.64
CA VAL A 201 -15.16 -3.15 -15.64
C VAL A 201 -16.29 -3.80 -14.86
N GLN A 202 -16.68 -3.19 -13.73
CA GLN A 202 -17.81 -3.66 -12.93
C GLN A 202 -19.05 -2.82 -13.23
N PHE A 203 -20.20 -3.47 -13.34
CA PHE A 203 -21.51 -2.83 -13.32
C PHE A 203 -22.18 -3.25 -12.02
N GLY A 204 -22.57 -2.26 -11.22
CA GLY A 204 -22.97 -2.50 -9.83
C GLY A 204 -24.33 -1.90 -9.52
N VAL A 205 -25.02 -2.53 -8.56
CA VAL A 205 -26.19 -1.99 -7.89
C VAL A 205 -25.95 -2.10 -6.40
N ASP A 206 -26.28 -1.06 -5.65
CA ASP A 206 -26.08 -0.98 -4.22
C ASP A 206 -27.38 -1.25 -3.47
N GLY A 207 -27.28 -1.96 -2.33
CA GLY A 207 -28.43 -2.29 -1.49
C GLY A 207 -28.73 -3.79 -1.42
N ASP A 208 -29.62 -4.16 -0.51
CA ASP A 208 -30.01 -5.53 -0.27
C ASP A 208 -31.34 -5.86 -0.96
N SER A 209 -31.52 -7.14 -1.32
CA SER A 209 -32.78 -7.60 -1.92
C SER A 209 -33.96 -7.26 -0.98
N PRO A 210 -35.08 -6.70 -1.50
CA PRO A 210 -35.38 -6.43 -2.92
C PRO A 210 -35.05 -5.00 -3.38
N ALA A 211 -34.44 -4.18 -2.52
CA ALA A 211 -34.22 -2.75 -2.73
C ALA A 211 -32.78 -2.45 -3.21
N TYR A 212 -32.58 -2.55 -4.52
CA TYR A 212 -31.33 -2.19 -5.18
C TYR A 212 -31.39 -0.78 -5.76
N ARG A 213 -30.26 -0.08 -5.76
CA ARG A 213 -30.10 1.29 -6.23
C ARG A 213 -28.89 1.42 -7.14
N VAL A 214 -28.93 2.36 -8.08
CA VAL A 214 -27.78 2.74 -8.93
C VAL A 214 -27.49 4.21 -8.72
N PHE A 215 -26.24 4.54 -8.45
CA PHE A 215 -25.79 5.92 -8.38
C PHE A 215 -25.85 6.60 -9.76
N LEU A 216 -26.43 7.81 -9.80
CA LEU A 216 -26.54 8.58 -11.03
C LEU A 216 -25.21 9.24 -11.37
N ARG A 217 -24.79 9.14 -12.64
CA ARG A 217 -23.55 9.74 -13.16
C ARG A 217 -23.84 10.80 -14.22
N SER A 218 -23.03 11.86 -14.20
CA SER A 218 -22.99 12.92 -15.21
C SER A 218 -22.26 12.44 -16.48
N ASN A 219 -22.24 13.28 -17.52
CA ASN A 219 -21.47 13.02 -18.75
C ASN A 219 -19.95 13.01 -18.55
N THR A 220 -19.44 13.50 -17.43
CA THR A 220 -18.03 13.41 -17.05
C THR A 220 -17.71 12.14 -16.25
N GLY A 221 -18.71 11.30 -15.96
CA GLY A 221 -18.56 10.09 -15.16
C GLY A 221 -18.58 10.35 -13.65
N GLU A 222 -18.63 11.61 -13.22
CA GLU A 222 -18.78 11.99 -11.82
C GLU A 222 -20.20 11.65 -11.33
N GLN A 223 -20.30 11.23 -10.06
CA GLN A 223 -21.60 11.01 -9.44
C GLN A 223 -22.32 12.35 -9.31
N VAL A 224 -23.58 12.42 -9.74
CA VAL A 224 -24.39 13.65 -9.65
C VAL A 224 -24.70 13.90 -8.17
N PRO A 225 -24.13 14.95 -7.54
CA PRO A 225 -24.52 15.32 -6.19
C PRO A 225 -25.94 15.84 -6.25
N SER A 226 -26.83 15.37 -5.37
CA SER A 226 -28.19 15.89 -5.32
C SER A 226 -28.58 16.30 -3.91
N ARG A 227 -29.08 17.54 -3.81
CA ARG A 227 -29.63 18.14 -2.59
C ARG A 227 -31.13 17.81 -2.39
N GLU A 228 -31.81 17.31 -3.42
CA GLU A 228 -33.28 17.16 -3.45
C GLU A 228 -33.76 15.75 -3.84
N HIS A 229 -32.88 14.91 -4.39
CA HIS A 229 -33.14 13.49 -4.61
C HIS A 229 -31.95 12.71 -4.05
N PRO A 230 -32.11 11.49 -3.54
CA PRO A 230 -30.93 10.68 -3.32
C PRO A 230 -30.27 10.53 -4.71
N GLY A 231 -28.95 10.73 -4.83
CA GLY A 231 -28.18 10.60 -6.08
C GLY A 231 -28.14 9.17 -6.61
N THR A 232 -29.25 8.45 -6.44
CA THR A 232 -29.49 7.03 -6.64
C THR A 232 -30.86 6.84 -7.27
N ARG A 233 -31.02 5.82 -8.12
CA ARG A 233 -32.33 5.38 -8.63
C ARG A 233 -32.56 3.93 -8.30
N ASP A 234 -33.80 3.60 -7.95
CA ASP A 234 -34.18 2.23 -7.66
C ASP A 234 -34.12 1.37 -8.93
N VAL A 235 -33.55 0.18 -8.76
CA VAL A 235 -33.36 -0.81 -9.82
C VAL A 235 -34.60 -1.70 -9.88
N PRO A 236 -35.35 -1.68 -10.99
CA PRO A 236 -36.49 -2.56 -11.16
C PRO A 236 -36.02 -4.01 -11.32
N LEU A 237 -36.63 -4.92 -10.58
CA LEU A 237 -36.43 -6.37 -10.73
C LEU A 237 -37.54 -6.97 -11.61
N ARG A 238 -37.25 -8.08 -12.30
CA ARG A 238 -38.25 -8.82 -13.08
C ARG A 238 -39.28 -9.46 -12.14
N ALA A 239 -40.56 -9.39 -12.51
CA ALA A 239 -41.62 -10.11 -11.81
C ALA A 239 -41.36 -11.63 -11.85
N GLY A 240 -41.42 -12.31 -10.69
CA GLY A 240 -41.17 -13.75 -10.58
C GLY A 240 -39.95 -14.17 -9.73
N GLY A 241 -39.34 -13.27 -8.95
CA GLY A 241 -38.59 -13.64 -7.74
C GLY A 241 -37.14 -14.13 -7.91
N LYS A 242 -36.54 -13.98 -9.09
CA LYS A 242 -35.09 -14.15 -9.24
C LYS A 242 -34.52 -12.74 -9.28
N ASN A 243 -33.56 -12.39 -8.41
CA ASN A 243 -32.88 -11.08 -8.33
C ASN A 243 -32.22 -10.68 -9.68
N VAL A 244 -33.05 -10.42 -10.69
CA VAL A 244 -32.72 -10.22 -12.10
C VAL A 244 -33.20 -8.83 -12.44
N VAL A 245 -32.24 -7.97 -12.79
CA VAL A 245 -32.49 -6.59 -13.15
C VAL A 245 -33.31 -6.53 -14.44
N HIS A 246 -34.39 -5.75 -14.40
CA HIS A 246 -35.21 -5.44 -15.56
C HIS A 246 -34.59 -4.30 -16.37
N VAL A 247 -33.63 -4.63 -17.23
CA VAL A 247 -32.75 -3.69 -17.94
C VAL A 247 -33.50 -2.59 -18.70
N SER A 248 -34.59 -2.90 -19.42
CA SER A 248 -35.35 -1.89 -20.18
C SER A 248 -36.03 -0.86 -19.25
N ALA A 249 -36.76 -1.33 -18.24
CA ALA A 249 -37.34 -0.47 -17.21
C ALA A 249 -36.27 0.35 -16.46
N LEU A 250 -35.08 -0.21 -16.19
CA LEU A 250 -33.98 0.55 -15.59
C LEU A 250 -33.49 1.66 -16.53
N ARG A 251 -33.25 1.34 -17.81
CA ARG A 251 -32.87 2.32 -18.84
C ARG A 251 -33.90 3.45 -18.96
N ASP A 252 -35.19 3.14 -18.94
CA ASP A 252 -36.25 4.13 -19.06
C ASP A 252 -36.37 5.00 -17.79
N ARG A 253 -36.00 4.47 -16.61
CA ARG A 253 -35.86 5.27 -15.38
C ARG A 253 -34.65 6.19 -15.44
N LEU A 254 -33.51 5.71 -15.95
CA LEU A 254 -32.29 6.50 -16.12
C LEU A 254 -32.47 7.60 -17.18
N HIS A 255 -33.15 7.30 -18.29
CA HIS A 255 -33.43 8.27 -19.35
C HIS A 255 -34.29 9.45 -18.85
N ARG A 256 -35.18 9.20 -17.89
CA ARG A 256 -36.02 10.23 -17.26
C ARG A 256 -35.30 11.03 -16.18
N ALA A 257 -34.10 10.63 -15.76
CA ALA A 257 -33.34 11.33 -14.73
C ALA A 257 -32.60 12.54 -15.34
N ALA A 258 -33.01 13.74 -14.93
CA ALA A 258 -32.34 14.98 -15.31
C ALA A 258 -30.88 15.02 -14.80
N GLY A 259 -29.98 15.62 -15.59
CA GLY A 259 -28.56 15.76 -15.23
C GLY A 259 -27.70 14.51 -15.45
N THR A 260 -28.23 13.47 -16.09
CA THR A 260 -27.50 12.23 -16.39
C THR A 260 -27.21 12.04 -17.88
N ILE A 261 -26.36 11.07 -18.20
CA ILE A 261 -26.05 10.69 -19.58
C ILE A 261 -27.34 10.30 -20.31
N ARG A 262 -27.64 10.99 -21.42
CA ARG A 262 -28.77 10.67 -22.29
C ARG A 262 -28.61 9.24 -22.79
N GLN A 263 -29.60 8.40 -22.49
CA GLN A 263 -29.60 6.99 -22.86
C GLN A 263 -29.88 6.83 -24.36
N THR A 264 -28.87 7.04 -25.21
CA THR A 264 -28.96 6.96 -26.68
C THR A 264 -28.63 5.57 -27.24
N GLY A 265 -28.05 4.68 -26.42
CA GLY A 265 -27.69 3.33 -26.83
C GLY A 265 -27.02 2.53 -25.70
N PRO A 266 -26.54 1.30 -26.01
CA PRO A 266 -25.94 0.39 -25.01
C PRO A 266 -24.71 0.97 -24.30
N ALA A 267 -23.89 1.75 -25.00
CA ALA A 267 -22.70 2.38 -24.40
C ALA A 267 -23.07 3.42 -23.34
N ALA A 268 -24.06 4.27 -23.61
CA ALA A 268 -24.56 5.25 -22.65
C ALA A 268 -25.15 4.58 -21.40
N PHE A 269 -25.85 3.46 -21.59
CA PHE A 269 -26.35 2.64 -20.49
C PHE A 269 -25.21 2.06 -19.67
N ALA A 270 -24.21 1.43 -20.30
CA ALA A 270 -23.06 0.87 -19.61
C ALA A 270 -22.32 1.91 -18.75
N ILE A 271 -22.08 3.12 -19.26
CA ILE A 271 -21.42 4.18 -18.49
C ILE A 271 -22.29 4.61 -17.29
N SER A 272 -23.61 4.66 -17.45
CA SER A 272 -24.52 5.05 -16.38
C SER A 272 -24.64 4.04 -15.23
N VAL A 273 -24.35 2.76 -15.50
CA VAL A 273 -24.34 1.69 -14.48
C VAL A 273 -22.93 1.28 -14.07
N LEU A 274 -21.91 2.03 -14.51
CA LEU A 274 -20.51 1.75 -14.19
C LEU A 274 -20.26 1.89 -12.69
N ASN A 275 -19.70 0.86 -12.09
CA ASN A 275 -19.22 0.85 -10.72
C ASN A 275 -17.68 0.90 -10.73
N PRO A 276 -17.06 2.08 -10.58
CA PRO A 276 -15.62 2.20 -10.48
C PRO A 276 -15.15 1.59 -9.15
N PRO A 277 -13.87 1.18 -9.08
CA PRO A 277 -13.25 0.73 -7.84
C PRO A 277 -13.50 1.72 -6.70
N PHE A 278 -13.90 1.22 -5.55
CA PHE A 278 -14.10 2.07 -4.38
C PHE A 278 -12.77 2.67 -3.93
N GLN A 279 -12.77 3.98 -3.64
CA GLN A 279 -11.63 4.71 -3.13
C GLN A 279 -11.95 5.29 -1.75
N GLN A 280 -11.16 4.90 -0.75
CA GLN A 280 -11.22 5.45 0.60
C GLN A 280 -10.08 6.47 0.81
N PRO A 281 -10.37 7.78 0.79
CA PRO A 281 -9.41 8.80 1.15
C PRO A 281 -9.29 8.93 2.67
N PHE A 282 -8.06 9.09 3.14
CA PHE A 282 -7.68 9.48 4.49
C PHE A 282 -6.97 10.83 4.41
N GLN A 283 -7.57 11.84 5.04
CA GLN A 283 -7.10 13.22 5.02
C GLN A 283 -7.28 13.82 6.43
N GLY A 284 -6.41 14.77 6.80
CA GLY A 284 -6.52 15.53 8.04
C GLY A 284 -5.59 15.05 9.16
N ALA A 285 -5.35 15.95 10.13
CA ALA A 285 -4.40 15.79 11.22
C ALA A 285 -4.96 14.99 12.43
N GLY A 286 -5.68 13.89 12.19
CA GLY A 286 -6.13 12.98 13.25
C GLY A 286 -7.60 13.06 13.67
N ALA A 287 -8.48 13.64 12.85
CA ALA A 287 -9.92 13.43 13.04
C ALA A 287 -10.27 11.98 12.69
N ALA A 288 -11.13 11.34 13.51
CA ALA A 288 -11.62 10.00 13.22
C ALA A 288 -12.21 9.95 11.80
N PRO A 289 -11.87 8.93 10.98
CA PRO A 289 -12.48 8.77 9.68
C PRO A 289 -14.01 8.72 9.87
N PRO A 290 -14.81 9.34 8.99
CA PRO A 290 -16.26 9.20 9.07
C PRO A 290 -16.60 7.70 9.10
N PRO A 291 -17.60 7.25 9.88
CA PRO A 291 -17.99 5.84 9.90
C PRO A 291 -18.43 5.44 8.49
N VAL A 292 -17.60 4.65 7.81
CA VAL A 292 -17.90 4.12 6.47
C VAL A 292 -18.42 2.70 6.64
N LYS A 293 -19.70 2.49 6.32
CA LYS A 293 -20.25 1.14 6.13
C LYS A 293 -19.72 0.61 4.80
N VAL A 294 -18.61 -0.12 4.83
CA VAL A 294 -18.18 -0.92 3.68
C VAL A 294 -18.92 -2.25 3.76
N SER A 295 -19.99 -2.40 2.98
CA SER A 295 -20.67 -3.68 2.83
C SER A 295 -19.83 -4.56 1.91
N VAL A 296 -19.00 -5.42 2.49
CA VAL A 296 -18.42 -6.54 1.75
C VAL A 296 -19.57 -7.49 1.43
N ALA A 297 -19.88 -7.66 0.14
CA ALA A 297 -20.89 -8.62 -0.29
C ALA A 297 -20.56 -10.00 0.33
N GLY A 298 -21.35 -10.42 1.32
CA GLY A 298 -21.24 -11.73 1.94
C GLY A 298 -20.70 -11.81 3.37
N ARG A 299 -20.96 -10.84 4.26
CA ARG A 299 -21.29 -11.09 5.68
C ARG A 299 -21.55 -9.76 6.39
N VAL A 300 -22.77 -9.57 6.86
CA VAL A 300 -23.10 -8.56 7.87
C VAL A 300 -22.29 -8.90 9.13
N LEU A 301 -21.36 -8.03 9.50
CA LEU A 301 -20.88 -7.96 10.87
C LEU A 301 -21.75 -6.93 11.59
N ASP A 302 -22.41 -7.37 12.66
CA ASP A 302 -23.50 -6.69 13.35
C ASP A 302 -23.28 -5.19 13.61
N ASP A 303 -24.33 -4.40 13.37
CA ASP A 303 -24.44 -2.95 13.62
C ASP A 303 -24.28 -2.55 15.11
N ALA A 304 -24.10 -3.52 16.02
CA ALA A 304 -23.99 -3.32 17.46
C ALA A 304 -22.59 -2.91 17.98
N LEU A 305 -21.55 -2.95 17.14
CA LEU A 305 -20.17 -2.66 17.57
C LEU A 305 -19.78 -1.17 17.53
N PHE A 306 -20.63 -0.29 16.99
CA PHE A 306 -20.32 1.14 16.84
C PHE A 306 -20.85 2.03 17.98
N THR A 307 -21.52 1.46 19.00
CA THR A 307 -22.02 2.25 20.13
C THR A 307 -21.18 2.03 21.38
N ARG A 308 -20.26 2.98 21.64
CA ARG A 308 -19.73 3.45 22.94
C ARG A 308 -18.21 3.58 22.94
N LEU A 309 -17.72 4.79 22.65
CA LEU A 309 -16.65 5.42 23.41
C LEU A 309 -16.55 6.91 23.02
N ARG A 310 -17.17 7.77 23.83
CA ARG A 310 -16.79 9.18 23.92
C ARG A 310 -15.47 9.23 24.68
N LEU A 311 -14.39 9.65 24.02
CA LEU A 311 -13.19 10.13 24.72
C LEU A 311 -13.31 11.65 24.87
N THR A 312 -13.70 12.08 26.06
CA THR A 312 -13.53 13.44 26.53
C THR A 312 -12.04 13.62 26.84
N ILE A 313 -11.33 14.46 26.10
CA ILE A 313 -9.99 14.88 26.50
C ILE A 313 -10.16 16.14 27.36
N GLY A 314 -10.13 15.93 28.67
CA GLY A 314 -9.89 17.00 29.64
C GLY A 314 -8.40 17.29 29.69
N GLY A 315 -8.04 18.57 29.55
CA GLY A 315 -6.73 19.10 29.90
C GLY A 315 -6.94 20.52 30.41
N SER A 316 -6.95 20.67 31.74
CA SER A 316 -6.86 21.96 32.43
C SER A 316 -5.43 22.49 32.36
N HIS A 317 -5.32 23.82 32.55
CA HIS A 317 -4.16 24.71 32.66
C HIS A 317 -3.93 25.54 31.39
N GLY A 318 -4.22 26.85 31.36
CA GLY A 318 -4.62 27.80 32.43
C GLY A 318 -5.77 28.71 32.04
#